data_AF-A0A838IE30-F1
#
_entry.id   AF-A0A838IE30-F1
#
_cell.length_a   1.000
_cell.length_b   1.000
_cell.length_c   1.000
_cell.angle_alpha   90.00
_cell.angle_beta   90.00
_cell.angle_gamma   90.00
#
_symmetry.space_group_name_H-M   'P 1'
#
loop_
_entity.id
_entity.type
_entity.pdbx_description
1 polymer ?
#
loop_
_entity_poly.entity_id
_entity_poly.type
_entity_poly.pdbx_seq_one_letter_code
_entity_poly.pdbx_strand_id
1 'polypeptide(L)'
;MPQAGVEVEIDRSHHTTGFEAFQAFVVEGRGITLMPRLALGWRREALVAVPIVDGPSRHVRLALLARTYHSPAVQAMSEVLRREIAEKVSVGGLQPQPPPVAGRLLD
;
A
#
# COMPACT_ATOMS: atom_id res chain seq x y z
N MET A 1 13.40 -4.04 -22.94
CA MET A 1 12.65 -4.51 -21.76
C MET A 1 11.24 -4.80 -22.22
N PRO A 2 10.72 -6.04 -22.08
CA PRO A 2 9.37 -6.34 -22.54
C PRO A 2 8.39 -5.69 -21.57
N GLN A 3 7.62 -4.72 -22.07
CA GLN A 3 6.38 -4.26 -21.42
C GLN A 3 5.44 -5.47 -21.43
N ALA A 4 5.03 -5.95 -20.27
CA ALA A 4 3.95 -6.92 -20.20
C ALA A 4 2.72 -6.29 -20.87
N GLY A 5 2.32 -6.81 -22.02
CA GLY A 5 1.18 -6.37 -22.81
C GLY A 5 -0.13 -6.73 -22.12
N VAL A 6 -0.37 -6.19 -20.94
CA VAL A 6 -1.60 -6.35 -20.16
C VAL A 6 -2.41 -5.08 -20.34
N GLU A 7 -3.52 -5.19 -21.06
CA GLU A 7 -4.52 -4.13 -21.11
C GLU A 7 -5.30 -4.17 -19.79
N VAL A 8 -5.15 -3.13 -18.98
CA VAL A 8 -5.88 -3.00 -17.72
C VAL A 8 -7.29 -2.53 -18.04
N GLU A 9 -8.26 -3.44 -17.98
CA GLU A 9 -9.66 -3.05 -17.99
C GLU A 9 -10.01 -2.43 -16.64
N ILE A 10 -9.98 -1.09 -16.59
CA ILE A 10 -10.38 -0.33 -15.41
C ILE A 10 -11.88 -0.05 -15.53
N ASP A 11 -12.70 -0.79 -14.79
CA ASP A 11 -14.08 -0.42 -14.57
C ASP A 11 -14.12 0.91 -13.78
N ARG A 12 -14.55 1.98 -14.45
CA ARG A 12 -14.64 3.34 -13.89
C ARG A 12 -15.95 3.61 -13.15
N SER A 13 -16.87 2.65 -13.10
CA SER A 13 -18.15 2.82 -12.40
C SER A 13 -17.98 2.96 -10.88
N HIS A 14 -16.86 2.50 -10.32
CA HIS A 14 -16.53 2.58 -8.91
C HIS A 14 -15.30 3.48 -8.69
N HIS A 15 -15.49 4.69 -8.15
CA HIS A 15 -14.41 5.57 -7.74
C HIS A 15 -14.50 5.86 -6.24
N THR A 16 -13.36 5.79 -5.56
CA THR A 16 -13.26 6.13 -4.13
C THR A 16 -11.87 6.69 -3.85
N THR A 17 -11.75 7.47 -2.77
CA THR A 17 -10.52 8.20 -2.41
C THR A 17 -9.81 7.63 -1.20
N GLY A 18 -10.26 6.49 -0.66
CA GLY A 18 -9.70 5.86 0.54
C GLY A 18 -9.23 4.43 0.32
N PHE A 19 -8.13 4.07 0.97
CA PHE A 19 -7.61 2.69 0.95
C PHE A 19 -8.57 1.70 1.62
N GLU A 20 -9.34 2.11 2.62
CA GLU A 20 -10.33 1.23 3.27
C GLU A 20 -11.46 0.82 2.31
N ALA A 21 -11.90 1.75 1.46
CA ALA A 21 -12.97 1.51 0.50
C ALA A 21 -12.51 0.56 -0.63
N PHE A 22 -11.28 0.73 -1.13
CA PHE A 22 -10.72 -0.23 -2.08
C PHE A 22 -10.61 -1.63 -1.48
N GLN A 23 -10.16 -1.75 -0.24
CA GLN A 23 -10.10 -3.03 0.46
C GLN A 23 -11.49 -3.67 0.64
N ALA A 24 -12.54 -2.88 0.84
CA ALA A 24 -13.91 -3.41 0.89
C ALA A 24 -14.33 -4.04 -0.43
N PHE A 25 -14.08 -3.39 -1.57
CA PHE A 25 -14.40 -3.97 -2.87
C PHE A 25 -13.63 -5.27 -3.16
N VAL A 26 -12.37 -5.36 -2.73
CA VAL A 26 -11.57 -6.59 -2.88
C VAL A 26 -12.09 -7.71 -1.98
N VAL A 27 -12.48 -7.41 -0.73
CA VAL A 27 -13.10 -8.41 0.17
C VAL A 27 -14.39 -8.98 -0.42
N GLU A 28 -15.19 -8.15 -1.07
CA GLU A 28 -16.43 -8.55 -1.77
C GLU A 28 -16.17 -9.26 -3.11
N GLY A 29 -14.91 -9.56 -3.45
CA GLY A 29 -14.55 -10.27 -4.68
C GLY A 29 -14.68 -9.46 -5.96
N ARG A 30 -14.75 -8.11 -5.89
CA ARG A 30 -14.90 -7.25 -7.07
C ARG A 30 -13.61 -7.00 -7.85
N GLY A 31 -12.49 -7.62 -7.45
CA GLY A 31 -11.22 -7.55 -8.17
C GLY A 31 -10.02 -7.44 -7.25
N ILE A 32 -8.96 -6.80 -7.74
CA ILE A 32 -7.71 -6.54 -7.02
C ILE A 32 -7.44 -5.04 -6.94
N THR A 33 -6.55 -4.62 -6.04
CA THR A 33 -6.14 -3.21 -5.94
C THR A 33 -4.65 -3.08 -5.69
N LEU A 34 -4.07 -1.97 -6.15
CA LEU A 34 -2.69 -1.61 -5.89
C LEU A 34 -2.62 -0.70 -4.66
N MET A 35 -1.88 -1.13 -3.65
CA MET A 35 -1.69 -0.36 -2.42
C MET A 35 -0.23 0.04 -2.25
N PRO A 36 0.08 1.31 -1.92
CA PRO A 36 1.42 1.69 -1.49
C PRO A 36 1.81 0.90 -0.24
N ARG A 37 3.07 0.48 -0.15
CA ARG A 37 3.59 -0.30 1.00
C ARG A 37 3.30 0.38 2.35
N LEU A 38 3.37 1.70 2.40
CA LEU A 38 3.07 2.48 3.61
C LEU A 38 1.62 2.33 4.11
N ALA A 39 0.66 2.01 3.22
CA ALA A 39 -0.75 1.81 3.57
C ALA A 39 -1.07 0.37 4.00
N LEU A 40 -0.15 -0.58 3.81
CA LEU A 40 -0.38 -1.99 4.14
C LEU A 40 -0.44 -2.27 5.65
N GLY A 41 0.01 -1.33 6.49
CA GLY A 41 -0.18 -1.41 7.95
C GLY A 41 -1.65 -1.44 8.39
N TRP A 42 -2.57 -1.05 7.51
CA TRP A 42 -4.02 -1.09 7.72
C TRP A 42 -4.74 -2.09 6.80
N ARG A 43 -4.03 -3.16 6.39
CA ARG A 43 -4.62 -4.23 5.59
C ARG A 43 -5.64 -5.02 6.42
N ARG A 44 -6.83 -5.26 5.87
CA ARG A 44 -7.85 -6.16 6.43
C ARG A 44 -7.34 -7.60 6.44
N GLU A 45 -7.66 -8.34 7.49
CA GLU A 45 -7.19 -9.72 7.69
C GLU A 45 -7.58 -10.67 6.56
N ALA A 46 -8.77 -10.50 5.99
CA ALA A 46 -9.26 -11.30 4.87
C ALA A 46 -8.52 -11.07 3.53
N LEU A 47 -7.57 -10.14 3.47
CA LEU A 47 -6.86 -9.78 2.25
C LEU A 47 -5.43 -10.32 2.25
N VAL A 48 -5.00 -10.86 1.11
CA VAL A 48 -3.61 -11.24 0.86
C VAL A 48 -2.91 -10.12 0.11
N ALA A 49 -1.73 -9.71 0.59
CA ALA A 49 -0.87 -8.76 -0.11
C ALA A 49 0.25 -9.50 -0.83
N VAL A 50 0.39 -9.25 -2.13
CA VAL A 50 1.41 -9.86 -2.99
C VAL A 50 2.38 -8.78 -3.47
N PRO A 51 3.70 -8.95 -3.30
CA PRO A 51 4.67 -7.99 -3.82
C PRO A 51 4.69 -8.02 -5.35
N ILE A 52 4.75 -6.83 -5.97
CA ILE A 52 4.91 -6.68 -7.42
C ILE A 52 6.37 -6.32 -7.69
N VAL A 53 7.10 -7.25 -8.32
CA VAL A 53 8.46 -7.02 -8.80
C VAL A 53 8.42 -5.99 -9.92
N ASP A 54 9.31 -5.00 -9.87
CA ASP A 54 9.34 -3.86 -10.80
C ASP A 54 7.99 -3.11 -10.91
N GLY A 55 7.23 -3.10 -9.80
CA GLY A 55 5.94 -2.42 -9.71
C GLY A 55 6.05 -0.89 -9.72
N PRO A 56 4.91 -0.20 -9.85
CA PRO A 56 4.86 1.26 -9.88
C PRO A 56 5.44 1.85 -8.59
N SER A 57 6.38 2.80 -8.75
CA SER A 57 6.99 3.52 -7.64
C SER A 57 6.38 4.92 -7.49
N ARG A 58 6.41 5.46 -6.27
CA ARG A 58 5.99 6.84 -5.99
C ARG A 58 7.00 7.54 -5.09
N HIS A 59 7.19 8.84 -5.33
CA HIS A 59 8.00 9.67 -4.45
C HIS A 59 7.14 10.20 -3.30
N VAL A 60 7.56 9.94 -2.07
CA VAL A 60 7.01 10.56 -0.87
C VAL A 60 7.94 11.69 -0.46
N ARG A 61 7.38 12.89 -0.25
CA ARG A 61 8.13 14.09 0.11
C ARG A 61 7.60 14.63 1.44
N LEU A 62 8.51 15.14 2.27
CA LEU A 62 8.17 15.96 3.42
C LEU A 62 8.22 17.42 2.99
N ALA A 63 7.10 18.13 3.08
CA ALA A 63 7.01 19.54 2.75
C ALA A 63 7.10 20.38 4.02
N LEU A 64 7.96 21.39 4.01
CA LEU A 64 8.14 22.36 5.10
C LEU A 64 8.00 23.77 4.51
N LEU A 65 7.42 24.70 5.27
CA LEU A 65 7.34 26.10 4.87
C LEU A 65 8.76 26.71 4.84
N ALA A 66 9.16 27.23 3.69
CA ALA A 66 10.53 27.70 3.45
C ALA A 66 10.95 28.90 4.32
N ARG A 67 10.00 29.64 4.89
CA ARG A 67 10.24 30.89 5.63
C ARG A 67 9.75 30.83 7.08
N THR A 68 9.78 29.65 7.68
CA THR A 68 9.40 29.47 9.10
C THR A 68 10.58 28.96 9.91
N TYR A 69 10.64 29.36 11.18
CA TYR A 69 11.60 28.77 12.12
C TYR A 69 11.32 27.27 12.26
N HIS A 70 12.28 26.45 11.87
CA HIS A 70 12.24 25.01 12.09
C HIS A 70 12.80 24.72 13.47
N SER A 71 11.92 24.58 14.45
CA SER A 71 12.32 24.25 15.80
C SER A 71 13.11 22.92 15.82
N PRO A 72 13.95 22.70 16.85
CA PRO A 72 14.62 21.41 17.04
C PRO A 72 13.65 20.22 16.99
N ALA A 73 12.41 20.40 17.46
CA ALA A 73 11.36 19.39 17.38
C ALA A 73 10.94 19.05 15.94
N VAL A 74 10.84 20.06 15.05
CA VAL A 74 10.52 19.83 13.63
C VAL A 74 11.64 19.09 12.92
N GLN A 75 12.90 19.43 13.24
CA GLN A 75 14.07 18.74 12.68
C GLN A 75 14.11 17.28 13.13
N ALA A 76 13.98 17.03 14.44
CA ALA A 76 13.92 15.68 14.99
C ALA A 76 12.77 14.84 14.41
N MET A 77 11.58 15.43 14.30
CA MET A 77 10.43 14.74 13.67
C MET A 77 10.70 14.40 12.20
N SER A 78 11.33 15.32 11.46
CA SER A 78 11.67 15.08 10.05
C SER A 78 12.66 13.92 9.88
N GLU A 79 13.62 13.79 10.78
CA GLU A 79 14.57 12.69 10.80
C GLU A 79 13.90 11.35 11.14
N VAL A 80 13.04 11.34 12.17
CA VAL A 80 12.24 10.16 12.53
C VAL A 80 11.41 9.72 11.33
N LEU A 81 10.65 10.62 10.71
CA LEU A 81 9.81 10.28 9.55
C LEU A 81 10.64 9.67 8.39
N ARG A 82 11.81 10.24 8.08
CA ARG A 82 12.68 9.69 7.03
C ARG A 82 13.17 8.28 7.36
N ARG A 83 13.60 8.05 8.60
CA ARG A 83 14.07 6.74 9.06
C ARG A 83 12.95 5.68 9.00
N GLU A 84 11.80 5.99 9.59
CA GLU A 84 10.65 5.05 9.62
C GLU A 84 10.15 4.72 8.21
N ILE A 85 10.12 5.70 7.30
CA ILE A 85 9.73 5.46 5.90
C ILE A 85 10.78 4.59 5.19
N ALA A 86 12.07 4.88 5.36
CA ALA A 86 13.14 4.09 4.75
C ALA A 86 13.07 2.62 5.20
N GLU A 87 12.83 2.37 6.49
CA GLU A 87 12.66 1.03 7.02
C GLU A 87 11.46 0.31 6.40
N LYS A 88 10.27 0.94 6.41
CA LYS A 88 9.04 0.35 5.85
C LYS A 88 9.10 0.07 4.34
N VAL A 89 9.95 0.79 3.61
CA VAL A 89 10.17 0.57 2.18
C VAL A 89 11.25 -0.50 1.93
N SER A 90 12.24 -0.63 2.82
CA SER A 90 13.36 -1.56 2.68
C SER A 90 13.02 -3.01 3.05
N VAL A 91 12.06 -3.23 3.95
CA VAL A 91 11.64 -4.58 4.34
C VAL A 91 10.90 -5.25 3.18
N GLY A 92 11.63 -6.00 2.35
CA GLY A 92 11.14 -6.92 1.31
C GLY A 92 10.28 -8.09 1.83
N GLY A 93 9.81 -8.02 3.08
CA GLY A 93 9.08 -9.08 3.78
C GLY A 93 7.57 -8.90 3.76
N LEU A 94 6.96 -8.83 2.58
CA LEU A 94 5.60 -9.37 2.47
C LEU A 94 5.79 -10.87 2.27
N GLN A 95 5.94 -11.61 3.36
CA GLN A 95 5.80 -13.06 3.26
C GLN A 95 4.35 -13.32 2.84
N PRO A 96 4.11 -14.06 1.75
CA PRO A 96 2.76 -14.49 1.41
C PRO A 96 2.26 -15.33 2.59
N GLN A 97 1.31 -14.80 3.35
CA GLN A 97 0.54 -15.67 4.23
C GLN A 97 -0.33 -16.55 3.33
N PRO A 98 -0.40 -17.86 3.60
CA PRO A 98 -1.34 -18.72 2.91
C PRO A 98 -2.75 -18.15 3.10
N PRO A 99 -3.63 -18.23 2.08
CA PRO A 99 -5.00 -17.78 2.24
C PRO A 99 -5.61 -18.48 3.46
N PRO A 100 -6.50 -17.80 4.22
CA PRO A 100 -7.26 -18.48 5.26
C PRO A 100 -7.92 -19.69 4.61
N VAL A 101 -7.65 -20.89 5.16
CA VAL A 101 -8.29 -22.12 4.71
C VAL A 101 -9.78 -21.88 4.88
N ALA A 102 -10.49 -21.71 3.75
CA ALA A 102 -11.94 -21.68 3.76
C ALA A 102 -12.37 -22.94 4.52
N GLY A 103 -12.97 -22.73 5.70
CA GLY A 103 -13.45 -23.82 6.53
C GLY A 103 -14.24 -24.79 5.65
N ARG A 104 -13.95 -26.08 5.78
CA ARG A 104 -14.69 -27.14 5.11
C ARG A 104 -16.18 -26.84 5.23
N LEU A 105 -16.80 -26.52 4.11
CA LEU A 105 -18.25 -26.47 3.98
C LEU A 105 -18.71 -27.89 3.59
N LEU A 106 -18.54 -28.81 4.53
CA LEU A 106 -19.05 -30.18 4.61
C LEU A 106 -19.01 -30.48 6.13
N ASP A 107 -20.12 -30.50 6.88
CA ASP A 107 -21.37 -31.24 6.65
C ASP A 107 -22.64 -30.43 7.01
#